data_AF-A0AAT9HAN9-F1
#
_entry.id   AF-A0AAT9HAN9-F1
#
_cell.length_a   1.000
_cell.length_b   1.000
_cell.length_c   1.000
_cell.angle_alpha   90.00
_cell.angle_beta   90.00
_cell.angle_gamma   90.00
#
_symmetry.space_group_name_H-M   'P 1'
#
loop_
_entity.id
_entity.type
_entity.pdbx_description
1 polymer ?
#
loop_
_entity_poly.entity_id
_entity_poly.type
_entity_poly.pdbx_seq_one_letter_code
_entity_poly.pdbx_strand_id
1 'polypeptide(L)'
;MEVVADETTGYRVSVEQLEAARTERTKVVLFVSPSNPTGAVYSEAETEAIGRWAVEHGLWVLTDEIYEHLVYGDAVSVSLPALLPELRDKCVVVNGVAKTYAMTGWRVGWIIGPKDVVKAATNLQSHATSNVSNVAQVAALAAVSGNLDAVATMRRRSTGGAGPSSGCSTRSTAWSARSPRARSTPTPR
;
A
#
# COMPACT_ATOMS: atom_id res chain seq x y z
N MET A 1 10.62 16.79 -10.51
CA MET A 1 11.36 17.39 -9.40
C MET A 1 11.06 16.54 -8.19
N GLU A 2 12.07 16.14 -7.44
CA GLU A 2 11.90 15.30 -6.25
C GLU A 2 11.63 16.21 -5.04
N VAL A 3 10.67 15.83 -4.20
CA VAL A 3 10.37 16.54 -2.94
C VAL A 3 10.87 15.66 -1.81
N VAL A 4 11.93 16.10 -1.14
CA VAL A 4 12.65 15.30 -0.15
C VAL A 4 12.11 15.58 1.25
N ALA A 5 11.78 14.52 1.98
CA ALA A 5 11.51 14.54 3.41
C ALA A 5 12.53 13.64 4.13
N ASP A 6 12.95 14.04 5.32
CA ASP A 6 13.99 13.37 6.11
C ASP A 6 13.48 12.96 7.50
N GLU A 7 14.35 12.41 8.33
CA GLU A 7 14.02 11.96 9.69
C GLU A 7 13.49 13.09 10.59
N THR A 8 13.88 14.35 10.33
CA THR A 8 13.47 15.50 11.17
C THR A 8 12.00 15.83 10.99
N THR A 9 11.44 15.49 9.82
CA THR A 9 10.01 15.63 9.49
C THR A 9 9.22 14.33 9.70
N GLY A 10 9.88 13.26 10.14
CA GLY A 10 9.31 11.91 10.17
C GLY A 10 9.00 11.38 8.77
N TYR A 11 9.76 11.81 7.76
CA TYR A 11 9.59 11.48 6.34
C TYR A 11 8.23 11.89 5.75
N ARG A 12 7.62 12.94 6.29
CA ARG A 12 6.36 13.51 5.79
C ARG A 12 6.64 14.83 5.11
N VAL A 13 6.12 14.98 3.91
CA VAL A 13 6.28 16.19 3.07
C VAL A 13 5.18 17.18 3.44
N SER A 14 5.56 18.45 3.60
CA SER A 14 4.60 19.53 3.86
C SER A 14 4.02 20.14 2.57
N VAL A 15 2.91 20.87 2.69
CA VAL A 15 2.29 21.58 1.55
C VAL A 15 3.25 22.62 0.98
N GLU A 16 4.03 23.31 1.82
CA GLU A 16 5.00 24.32 1.40
C GLU A 16 6.10 23.70 0.52
N GLN A 17 6.54 22.49 0.86
CA GLN A 17 7.52 21.76 0.05
C GLN A 17 6.94 21.32 -1.31
N LEU A 18 5.67 20.88 -1.32
CA LEU A 18 4.97 20.54 -2.56
C LEU A 18 4.81 21.76 -3.46
N GLU A 19 4.45 22.91 -2.88
CA GLU A 19 4.25 24.15 -3.62
C GLU A 19 5.56 24.69 -4.20
N ALA A 20 6.65 24.65 -3.42
CA ALA A 20 7.98 25.03 -3.91
C ALA A 20 8.46 24.16 -5.09
N ALA A 21 7.96 22.93 -5.20
CA ALA A 21 8.28 22.00 -6.28
C ALA A 21 7.27 22.03 -7.44
N ARG A 22 6.11 22.69 -7.26
CA ARG A 22 5.05 22.73 -8.25
C ARG A 22 5.48 23.57 -9.45
N THR A 23 5.08 23.12 -10.64
CA THR A 23 5.25 23.86 -11.88
C THR A 23 3.96 23.82 -12.67
N GLU A 24 3.85 24.60 -13.75
CA GLU A 24 2.71 24.54 -14.68
C GLU A 24 2.55 23.15 -15.34
N ARG A 25 3.63 22.35 -15.33
CA ARG A 25 3.63 20.96 -15.84
C ARG A 25 3.20 19.93 -14.80
N THR A 26 3.05 20.30 -13.54
CA THR A 26 2.58 19.38 -12.49
C THR A 26 1.13 18.98 -12.77
N LYS A 27 0.85 17.68 -12.86
CA LYS A 27 -0.49 17.13 -13.14
C LYS A 27 -1.01 16.19 -12.10
N VAL A 28 -0.12 15.43 -11.44
CA VAL A 28 -0.47 14.37 -10.50
C VAL A 28 0.41 14.51 -9.26
N VAL A 29 -0.16 14.34 -8.07
CA VAL A 29 0.57 14.05 -6.83
C VAL A 29 0.37 12.58 -6.47
N LEU A 30 1.47 11.88 -6.19
CA LEU A 30 1.45 10.53 -5.64
C LEU A 30 1.48 10.66 -4.12
N PHE A 31 0.39 10.28 -3.47
CA PHE A 31 0.26 10.28 -2.02
C PHE A 31 0.29 8.84 -1.52
N VAL A 32 1.22 8.51 -0.63
CA VAL A 32 1.36 7.15 -0.09
C VAL A 32 1.29 7.24 1.42
N SER A 33 0.20 6.74 1.99
CA SER A 33 0.05 6.68 3.44
C SER A 33 -0.81 5.50 3.88
N PRO A 34 -0.30 4.59 4.73
CA PRO A 34 1.07 4.53 5.27
C PRO A 34 2.16 4.30 4.21
N SER A 35 3.31 4.96 4.38
CA SER A 35 4.40 4.98 3.40
C SER A 35 5.30 3.75 3.46
N ASN A 36 5.76 3.30 2.29
CA ASN A 36 6.89 2.37 2.12
C ASN A 36 7.98 3.13 1.35
N PRO A 37 9.23 3.24 1.85
CA PRO A 37 9.86 2.41 2.88
C PRO A 37 9.79 2.93 4.33
N THR A 38 9.27 4.13 4.56
CA THR A 38 9.51 4.84 5.84
C THR A 38 8.55 4.46 6.96
N GLY A 39 7.40 3.86 6.63
CA GLY A 39 6.33 3.59 7.60
C GLY A 39 5.58 4.84 8.06
N ALA A 40 5.87 6.01 7.47
CA ALA A 40 5.25 7.27 7.86
C ALA A 40 3.74 7.25 7.60
N VAL A 41 2.97 7.70 8.60
CA VAL A 41 1.52 7.84 8.53
C VAL A 41 1.20 9.33 8.65
N TYR A 42 0.50 9.88 7.65
CA TYR A 42 0.02 11.25 7.72
C TYR A 42 -1.21 11.28 8.62
N SER A 43 -1.27 12.26 9.51
CA SER A 43 -2.47 12.53 10.30
C SER A 43 -3.62 12.97 9.40
N GLU A 44 -4.84 12.97 9.95
CA GLU A 44 -6.02 13.47 9.25
C GLU A 44 -5.83 14.91 8.77
N ALA A 45 -5.32 15.80 9.63
CA ALA A 45 -5.08 17.21 9.32
C ALA A 45 -4.02 17.40 8.21
N GLU A 46 -2.92 16.64 8.25
CA GLU A 46 -1.89 16.72 7.21
C GLU A 46 -2.42 16.17 5.87
N THR A 47 -3.20 15.07 5.93
CA THR A 47 -3.84 14.47 4.76
C THR A 47 -4.85 15.45 4.14
N GLU A 48 -5.65 16.12 4.96
CA GLU A 48 -6.58 17.16 4.53
C GLU A 48 -5.85 18.34 3.86
N ALA A 49 -4.77 18.83 4.47
CA ALA A 49 -4.00 19.95 3.94
C ALA A 49 -3.44 19.65 2.55
N ILE A 50 -2.83 18.47 2.35
CA ILE A 50 -2.32 18.03 1.05
C ILE A 50 -3.46 17.88 0.04
N GLY A 51 -4.58 17.30 0.46
CA GLY A 51 -5.73 17.12 -0.41
C GLY A 51 -6.34 18.45 -0.86
N ARG A 52 -6.51 19.42 0.05
CA ARG A 52 -7.02 20.76 -0.28
C ARG A 52 -6.07 21.52 -1.22
N TRP A 53 -4.77 21.42 -1.00
CA TRP A 53 -3.77 21.96 -1.92
C TRP A 53 -3.91 21.34 -3.33
N ALA A 54 -4.11 20.02 -3.43
CA ALA A 54 -4.34 19.38 -4.72
C ALA A 54 -5.63 19.86 -5.41
N VAL A 55 -6.72 20.07 -4.65
CA VAL A 55 -7.97 20.66 -5.15
C VAL A 55 -7.74 22.07 -5.68
N GLU A 56 -7.11 22.93 -4.90
CA GLU A 56 -6.86 24.35 -5.23
C GLU A 56 -6.13 24.49 -6.57
N HIS A 57 -5.15 23.62 -6.81
CA HIS A 57 -4.37 23.62 -8.05
C HIS A 57 -4.95 22.73 -9.15
N GLY A 58 -6.11 22.11 -8.92
CA GLY A 58 -6.78 21.22 -9.87
C GLY A 58 -5.95 20.01 -10.28
N LEU A 59 -5.08 19.53 -9.39
CA LEU A 59 -4.20 18.39 -9.60
C LEU A 59 -4.97 17.07 -9.45
N TRP A 60 -4.48 16.04 -10.13
CA TRP A 60 -4.88 14.66 -9.86
C TRP A 60 -4.14 14.12 -8.64
N VAL A 61 -4.79 13.24 -7.90
CA VAL A 61 -4.18 12.50 -6.80
C VAL A 61 -4.21 11.01 -7.08
N LEU A 62 -3.05 10.37 -7.04
CA LEU A 62 -2.93 8.92 -6.96
C LEU A 62 -2.61 8.57 -5.51
N THR A 63 -3.57 7.99 -4.78
CA THR A 63 -3.39 7.61 -3.37
C THR A 63 -3.14 6.11 -3.26
N ASP A 64 -2.00 5.71 -2.73
CA ASP A 64 -1.66 4.31 -2.45
C ASP A 64 -1.95 4.02 -0.97
N GLU A 65 -3.00 3.25 -0.75
CA GLU A 65 -3.58 2.93 0.56
C GLU A 65 -3.34 1.45 0.93
N ILE A 66 -2.40 0.77 0.27
CA ILE A 66 -2.14 -0.67 0.44
C ILE A 66 -1.80 -1.08 1.89
N TYR A 67 -1.37 -0.13 2.73
CA TYR A 67 -1.03 -0.33 4.14
C TYR A 67 -2.07 0.21 5.13
N GLU A 68 -3.28 0.61 4.69
CA GLU A 68 -4.28 1.30 5.54
C GLU A 68 -4.56 0.61 6.88
N HIS A 69 -4.57 -0.73 6.91
CA HIS A 69 -4.85 -1.53 8.10
C HIS A 69 -3.61 -1.91 8.92
N LEU A 70 -2.41 -1.50 8.47
CA LEU A 70 -1.12 -1.80 9.10
C LEU A 70 -0.52 -0.57 9.80
N VAL A 71 -1.38 0.20 10.46
CA VAL A 71 -1.01 1.32 11.35
C VAL A 71 -0.83 0.84 12.79
N TYR A 72 0.07 1.48 13.54
CA TYR A 72 0.46 1.09 14.91
C TYR A 72 0.25 2.23 15.91
N GLY A 73 0.13 1.90 17.20
CA GLY A 73 -0.15 2.88 18.25
C GLY A 73 -1.52 3.53 18.04
N ASP A 74 -1.57 4.85 18.19
CA ASP A 74 -2.78 5.67 18.02
C ASP A 74 -2.94 6.21 16.58
N ALA A 75 -2.05 5.82 15.65
CA ALA A 75 -2.13 6.27 14.27
C ALA A 75 -3.37 5.72 13.56
N VAL A 76 -4.08 6.57 12.83
CA VAL A 76 -5.24 6.23 12.01
C VAL A 76 -4.92 6.59 10.57
N SER A 77 -5.10 5.62 9.66
CA SER A 77 -5.02 5.87 8.21
C SER A 77 -6.35 6.44 7.74
N VAL A 78 -6.30 7.49 6.91
CA VAL A 78 -7.47 8.17 6.36
C VAL A 78 -7.36 8.19 4.84
N SER A 79 -8.45 7.84 4.17
CA SER A 79 -8.54 7.89 2.71
C SER A 79 -8.88 9.31 2.24
N LEU A 80 -8.05 9.86 1.35
CA LEU A 80 -8.22 11.21 0.78
C LEU A 80 -9.61 11.47 0.18
N PRO A 81 -10.15 10.64 -0.73
CA PRO A 81 -11.47 10.87 -1.33
C PRO A 81 -12.65 10.65 -0.36
N ALA A 82 -12.40 10.04 0.79
CA ALA A 82 -13.39 9.97 1.87
C ALA A 82 -13.44 11.29 2.65
N LEU A 83 -12.28 11.88 2.94
CA LEU A 83 -12.14 13.14 3.67
C LEU A 83 -12.55 14.36 2.83
N LEU A 84 -12.23 14.35 1.53
CA LEU A 84 -12.48 15.46 0.61
C LEU A 84 -13.31 14.97 -0.59
N PRO A 85 -14.65 15.03 -0.51
CA PRO A 85 -15.53 14.60 -1.60
C PRO A 85 -15.26 15.32 -2.92
N GLU A 86 -14.80 16.57 -2.90
CA GLU A 86 -14.42 17.32 -4.11
C GLU A 86 -13.24 16.71 -4.90
N LEU A 87 -12.41 15.87 -4.27
CA LEU A 87 -11.32 15.17 -4.95
C LEU A 87 -11.75 13.94 -5.74
N ARG A 88 -12.97 13.42 -5.54
CA ARG A 88 -13.39 12.12 -6.11
C ARG A 88 -13.29 12.06 -7.63
N ASP A 89 -13.54 13.17 -8.31
CA ASP A 89 -13.44 13.27 -9.77
C ASP A 89 -12.00 13.38 -10.29
N LYS A 90 -11.02 13.56 -9.39
CA LYS A 90 -9.59 13.69 -9.71
C LYS A 90 -8.70 12.81 -8.83
N CYS A 91 -9.26 11.80 -8.18
CA CYS A 91 -8.52 10.92 -7.29
C CYS A 91 -8.65 9.47 -7.73
N VAL A 92 -7.52 8.76 -7.77
CA VAL A 92 -7.45 7.32 -7.99
C VAL A 92 -6.85 6.69 -6.74
N VAL A 93 -7.61 5.81 -6.10
CA VAL A 93 -7.16 4.98 -4.98
C VAL A 93 -6.57 3.69 -5.53
N VAL A 94 -5.40 3.30 -5.04
CA VAL A 94 -4.76 2.01 -5.28
C VAL A 94 -4.70 1.25 -3.97
N ASN A 95 -5.22 0.02 -3.97
CA ASN A 95 -5.20 -0.83 -2.78
C ASN A 95 -5.27 -2.32 -3.20
N GLY A 96 -5.24 -3.25 -2.26
CA GLY A 96 -5.21 -4.67 -2.55
C GLY A 96 -5.07 -5.55 -1.31
N VAL A 97 -5.11 -6.87 -1.53
CA VAL A 97 -5.05 -7.84 -0.42
C VAL A 97 -3.63 -8.21 0.02
N ALA A 98 -2.62 -7.71 -0.70
CA ALA A 98 -1.25 -8.19 -0.58
C ALA A 98 -0.66 -8.04 0.82
N LYS A 99 -0.93 -6.93 1.50
CA LYS A 99 -0.31 -6.59 2.79
C LYS A 99 -1.24 -6.88 3.95
N THR A 100 -2.44 -6.29 3.93
CA THR A 100 -3.48 -6.50 4.95
C THR A 100 -3.74 -7.98 5.26
N TYR A 101 -3.84 -8.82 4.22
CA TYR A 101 -4.22 -10.23 4.37
C TYR A 101 -3.05 -11.21 4.13
N ALA A 102 -1.81 -10.72 4.07
CA ALA A 102 -0.62 -11.53 3.75
C ALA A 102 -0.75 -12.33 2.43
N MET A 103 -1.47 -11.80 1.45
CA MET A 103 -1.74 -12.45 0.17
C MET A 103 -0.79 -12.00 -0.96
N THR A 104 0.48 -11.71 -0.66
CA THR A 104 1.43 -11.15 -1.64
C THR A 104 1.57 -11.98 -2.92
N GLY A 105 1.57 -13.31 -2.80
CA GLY A 105 1.68 -14.26 -3.93
C GLY A 105 0.41 -14.42 -4.76
N TRP A 106 -0.74 -13.92 -4.29
CA TRP A 106 -2.03 -14.08 -4.99
C TRP A 106 -2.26 -13.04 -6.08
N ARG A 107 -1.50 -11.94 -6.05
CA ARG A 107 -1.46 -10.91 -7.10
C ARG A 107 -2.82 -10.25 -7.37
N VAL A 108 -3.54 -9.88 -6.31
CA VAL A 108 -4.82 -9.16 -6.41
C VAL A 108 -4.72 -7.77 -5.79
N GLY A 109 -5.10 -6.77 -6.58
CA GLY A 109 -5.27 -5.38 -6.19
C GLY A 109 -6.33 -4.72 -7.07
N TRP A 110 -6.69 -3.49 -6.74
CA TRP A 110 -7.73 -2.75 -7.43
C TRP A 110 -7.40 -1.26 -7.49
N ILE A 111 -8.10 -0.59 -8.41
CA ILE A 111 -8.18 0.86 -8.46
C ILE A 111 -9.62 1.30 -8.24
N ILE A 112 -9.81 2.42 -7.55
CA ILE A 112 -11.11 3.08 -7.39
C ILE A 112 -10.92 4.53 -7.84
N GLY A 113 -11.77 5.03 -8.73
CA GLY A 113 -11.66 6.39 -9.24
C GLY A 113 -12.73 6.72 -10.27
N PRO A 114 -12.58 7.85 -11.00
CA PRO A 114 -13.52 8.29 -12.03
C PRO A 114 -13.78 7.22 -13.10
N LYS A 115 -15.04 7.14 -13.56
CA LYS A 115 -15.50 6.08 -14.47
C LYS A 115 -14.71 6.03 -15.78
N ASP A 116 -14.35 7.19 -16.32
CA ASP A 116 -13.57 7.33 -17.54
C ASP A 116 -12.14 6.80 -17.36
N VAL A 117 -11.49 7.14 -16.24
CA VAL A 117 -10.15 6.63 -15.87
C VAL A 117 -10.18 5.11 -15.66
N VAL A 118 -11.14 4.60 -14.88
CA VAL A 118 -11.28 3.16 -14.62
C VAL A 118 -11.56 2.40 -15.92
N LYS A 119 -12.39 2.95 -16.82
CA LYS A 119 -12.65 2.35 -18.13
C LYS A 119 -11.39 2.30 -19.00
N ALA A 120 -10.63 3.39 -19.05
CA ALA A 120 -9.37 3.43 -19.79
C ALA A 120 -8.35 2.42 -19.24
N ALA A 121 -8.19 2.35 -17.92
CA ALA A 121 -7.32 1.37 -17.25
C ALA A 121 -7.76 -0.08 -17.50
N THR A 122 -9.08 -0.34 -17.51
CA THR A 122 -9.64 -1.67 -17.82
C THR A 122 -9.34 -2.07 -19.27
N ASN A 123 -9.49 -1.16 -20.22
CA ASN A 123 -9.15 -1.41 -21.62
C ASN A 123 -7.66 -1.74 -21.76
N LEU A 124 -6.77 -0.95 -21.15
CA LEU A 124 -5.34 -1.21 -21.15
C LEU A 124 -5.02 -2.60 -20.56
N GLN A 125 -5.63 -2.93 -19.42
CA GLN A 125 -5.42 -4.21 -18.74
C GLN A 125 -5.86 -5.40 -19.60
N SER A 126 -7.00 -5.28 -20.31
CA SER A 126 -7.50 -6.35 -21.18
C SER A 126 -6.51 -6.70 -22.29
N HIS A 127 -5.79 -5.72 -22.83
CA HIS A 127 -4.77 -5.92 -23.86
C HIS A 127 -3.40 -6.32 -23.28
N ALA A 128 -3.17 -6.16 -21.98
CA ALA A 128 -1.91 -6.51 -21.33
C ALA A 128 -1.94 -7.92 -20.72
N THR A 129 -2.96 -8.23 -19.92
CA THR A 129 -3.00 -9.47 -19.11
C THR A 129 -4.37 -10.15 -19.09
N SER A 130 -5.35 -9.65 -19.85
CA SER A 130 -6.76 -10.06 -19.77
C SER A 130 -7.37 -9.77 -18.39
N ASN A 131 -7.49 -10.78 -17.51
CA ASN A 131 -8.10 -10.64 -16.18
C ASN A 131 -7.18 -11.19 -15.08
N VAL A 132 -7.41 -10.73 -13.85
CA VAL A 132 -6.80 -11.31 -12.65
C VAL A 132 -7.26 -12.75 -12.48
N SER A 133 -6.42 -13.65 -11.96
CA SER A 133 -6.76 -15.05 -11.72
C SER A 133 -8.10 -15.21 -10.98
N ASN A 134 -9.00 -16.04 -11.51
CA ASN A 134 -10.33 -16.27 -10.94
C ASN A 134 -10.26 -16.85 -9.51
N VAL A 135 -9.35 -17.80 -9.27
CA VAL A 135 -9.10 -18.38 -7.94
C VAL A 135 -8.65 -17.30 -6.96
N ALA A 136 -7.78 -16.40 -7.42
CA ALA A 136 -7.29 -15.31 -6.58
C ALA A 136 -8.37 -14.26 -6.28
N GLN A 137 -9.25 -13.97 -7.25
CA GLN A 137 -10.40 -13.08 -7.02
C GLN A 137 -11.37 -13.63 -5.98
N VAL A 138 -11.69 -14.93 -6.03
CA VAL A 138 -12.55 -15.59 -5.03
C VAL A 138 -11.90 -15.56 -3.63
N ALA A 139 -10.60 -15.83 -3.54
CA ALA A 139 -9.87 -15.73 -2.28
C ALA A 139 -9.85 -14.29 -1.74
N ALA A 140 -9.64 -13.30 -2.62
CA ALA A 140 -9.68 -11.88 -2.23
C ALA A 140 -11.07 -11.45 -1.78
N LEU A 141 -12.14 -11.92 -2.44
CA LEU A 141 -13.52 -11.67 -2.02
C LEU A 141 -13.78 -12.19 -0.61
N ALA A 142 -13.35 -13.41 -0.32
CA ALA A 142 -13.47 -13.99 1.03
C ALA A 142 -12.69 -13.18 2.07
N ALA A 143 -11.50 -12.68 1.71
CA ALA A 143 -10.68 -11.86 2.58
C ALA A 143 -11.35 -10.51 2.92
N VAL A 144 -11.82 -9.77 1.91
CA VAL A 144 -12.41 -8.43 2.11
C VAL A 144 -13.84 -8.45 2.66
N SER A 145 -14.57 -9.57 2.49
CA SER A 145 -15.91 -9.73 3.05
C SER A 145 -15.92 -10.27 4.49
N GLY A 146 -14.76 -10.76 4.96
CA GLY A 146 -14.59 -11.29 6.31
C GLY A 146 -14.34 -10.19 7.35
N ASN A 147 -14.17 -10.61 8.60
CA ASN A 147 -13.75 -9.69 9.67
C ASN A 147 -12.23 -9.47 9.66
N LEU A 148 -11.76 -8.47 10.42
CA LEU A 148 -10.34 -8.10 10.50
C LEU A 148 -9.58 -8.79 11.65
N ASP A 149 -10.11 -9.87 12.23
CA ASP A 149 -9.51 -10.51 13.42
C ASP A 149 -8.09 -11.06 13.14
N ALA A 150 -7.90 -11.64 11.95
CA ALA A 150 -6.60 -12.12 11.50
C ALA A 150 -5.60 -10.97 11.34
N VAL A 151 -6.05 -9.82 10.82
CA VAL A 151 -5.23 -8.61 10.64
C VAL A 151 -4.84 -8.04 12.00
N ALA A 152 -5.79 -7.93 12.93
CA ALA A 152 -5.53 -7.49 14.29
C ALA A 152 -4.51 -8.39 15.00
N THR A 153 -4.58 -9.70 14.77
CA THR A 153 -3.62 -10.68 15.29
C THR A 153 -2.23 -10.50 14.67
N MET A 154 -2.16 -10.31 13.35
CA MET A 154 -0.91 -10.01 12.65
C MET A 154 -0.25 -8.75 13.20
N ARG A 155 -1.01 -7.67 13.34
CA ARG A 155 -0.54 -6.38 13.86
C ARG A 155 0.06 -6.52 15.26
N ARG A 156 -0.64 -7.21 16.18
CA ARG A 156 -0.13 -7.47 17.54
C ARG A 156 1.19 -8.20 17.55
N ARG A 157 1.41 -9.15 16.63
CA ARG A 157 2.67 -9.88 16.52
C ARG A 157 3.81 -9.01 15.98
N SER A 158 3.52 -8.13 15.02
CA SER A 158 4.49 -7.17 14.50
C SER A 158 4.97 -6.17 15.56
N THR A 159 4.11 -5.81 16.52
CA THR A 159 4.45 -4.94 17.66
C THR A 159 4.98 -5.70 18.89
N GLY A 160 4.75 -7.01 18.97
CA GLY A 160 4.81 -7.81 20.21
C GLY A 160 6.04 -8.69 20.35
N GLY A 161 7.23 -8.09 20.27
CA GLY A 161 8.53 -8.70 20.58
C GLY A 161 9.52 -7.75 21.28
N ALA A 162 9.05 -6.63 21.84
CA ALA A 162 9.87 -5.69 22.60
C ALA A 162 9.77 -5.97 24.11
N GLY A 163 10.28 -7.12 24.55
CA GLY A 163 10.77 -7.29 25.93
C GLY A 163 12.19 -6.69 26.04
N PRO A 164 12.76 -6.50 27.24
CA PRO A 164 14.13 -6.01 27.37
C PRO A 164 15.04 -6.92 26.55
N SER A 165 15.70 -6.35 25.55
CA SER A 165 16.51 -7.06 24.57
C SER A 165 17.76 -7.62 25.24
N SER A 166 17.63 -8.75 25.94
CA SER A 166 18.75 -9.66 26.16
C SER A 166 19.03 -10.35 24.83
N GLY A 167 19.90 -9.72 24.03
CA GLY A 167 20.64 -10.34 22.92
C GLY A 167 19.82 -11.14 21.90
N CYS A 168 19.18 -10.46 20.95
CA CYS A 168 18.73 -11.09 19.72
C CYS A 168 19.83 -10.98 18.66
N SER A 169 20.67 -12.02 18.54
CA SER A 169 21.53 -12.20 17.37
C SER A 169 20.66 -12.30 16.13
N THR A 170 20.90 -11.43 15.15
CA THR A 170 20.31 -11.49 13.81
C THR A 170 20.63 -12.83 13.13
N ARG A 171 19.74 -13.80 13.29
CA ARG A 171 19.63 -14.92 12.34
C ARG A 171 18.54 -14.55 11.34
N SER A 172 18.96 -14.05 10.20
CA SER A 172 18.10 -14.01 9.02
C SER A 172 17.58 -15.43 8.78
N THR A 173 16.26 -15.61 8.87
CA THR A 173 15.64 -16.82 8.37
C THR A 173 15.49 -16.63 6.86
N ALA A 174 16.61 -16.74 6.15
CA ALA A 174 16.58 -17.07 4.74
C ALA A 174 15.87 -18.42 4.64
N TRP A 175 14.71 -18.41 3.99
CA TRP A 175 13.98 -19.62 3.63
C TRP A 175 14.87 -20.44 2.68
N SER A 176 15.71 -21.31 3.24
CA SER A 176 16.49 -22.26 2.45
C SER A 176 15.50 -23.28 1.90
N ALA A 177 15.17 -23.19 0.62
CA ALA A 177 14.57 -24.31 -0.10
C ALA A 177 15.59 -25.46 -0.07
N ARG A 178 15.46 -26.39 0.88
CA ARG A 178 16.14 -27.68 0.79
C ARG A 178 15.47 -28.44 -0.35
N SER A 179 16.18 -28.53 -1.47
CA SER A 179 15.89 -29.51 -2.51
C SER A 179 15.83 -30.92 -1.88
N PRO A 180 14.85 -31.76 -2.23
CA PRO A 180 14.88 -33.16 -1.82
C PRO A 180 16.10 -33.81 -2.48
N ARG A 181 17.01 -34.36 -1.67
CA ARG A 181 18.08 -35.23 -2.18
C ARG A 181 17.42 -36.37 -2.95
N ALA A 182 17.75 -36.51 -4.23
CA ALA A 182 17.40 -37.69 -5.01
C ALA A 182 17.97 -38.93 -4.30
N ARG A 183 17.09 -39.85 -3.89
CA ARG A 183 17.49 -41.19 -3.48
C ARG A 183 17.89 -41.94 -4.75
N SER A 184 19.17 -42.27 -4.87
CA SER A 184 19.66 -43.21 -5.88
C SER A 184 19.07 -44.59 -5.58
N THR A 185 18.22 -45.10 -6.46
CA THR A 185 17.81 -46.51 -6.49
C THR A 185 18.94 -47.37 -7.05
N PRO A 186 19.28 -48.52 -6.45
CA PRO A 186 20.25 -49.44 -7.02
C PRO A 186 19.63 -50.19 -8.20
N THR A 187 20.33 -50.21 -9.33
CA THR A 187 20.00 -51.00 -10.53
C THR A 187 20.28 -52.48 -10.26
N PRO A 188 19.39 -53.41 -10.61
CA PRO A 188 19.66 -54.84 -10.46
C PRO A 188 20.60 -55.34 -11.57
N ARG A 189 21.57 -56.18 -11.18
CA ARG A 189 22.20 -57.19 -12.04
C ARG A 189 22.02 -58.54 -11.37
#